data_AF-A0AAV2NXP3-F1
#
_entry.id   AF-A0AAV2NXP3-F1
#
_cell.length_a   1.000
_cell.length_b   1.000
_cell.length_c   1.000
_cell.angle_alpha   90.00
_cell.angle_beta   90.00
_cell.angle_gamma   90.00
#
_symmetry.space_group_name_H-M   'P 1'
#
loop_
_entity.id
_entity.type
_entity.pdbx_description
1 polymer ?
#
loop_
_entity_poly.entity_id
_entity_poly.type
_entity_poly.pdbx_seq_one_letter_code
_entity_poly.pdbx_strand_id
1 'polypeptide(L)'
;MSTETELSSEKEPVGKRKSIRKKPPPKSKGNKKSVTTSISSSEDLDEDYVPQNMKIMGATAVGTIGIDSVRYVEKKRRKSRNLNGVVSNRIRVRLKRATEVINTLMYKAEAKGDPAQLRSINRELEIQVNKLKRDDELMRKEMDGMRALIEGFRKEISDLKDKLNHAEEDKRKVSERQSSIQYKSSRVSHVTDENRLNEDIPTGVEGRMDLPRDCRLMDLPGNLIVAKNHIGSHRSDPMVEELKSL
;
A
#
# COMPACT_ATOMS: atom_id res chain seq x y z
N MET A 1 44.84 4.32 -46.86
CA MET A 1 44.01 3.12 -47.08
C MET A 1 42.88 3.54 -48.00
N SER A 2 43.11 3.37 -49.29
CA SER A 2 42.14 3.56 -50.37
C SER A 2 41.12 2.42 -50.38
N THR A 3 39.90 2.68 -50.86
CA THR A 3 39.32 2.01 -52.04
C THR A 3 38.01 2.69 -52.43
N GLU A 4 38.03 3.25 -53.63
CA GLU A 4 36.89 3.64 -54.46
C GLU A 4 36.19 2.37 -54.99
N THR A 5 34.91 2.46 -55.35
CA THR A 5 34.38 1.71 -56.49
C THR A 5 33.15 2.41 -57.09
N GLU A 6 33.30 2.79 -58.35
CA GLU A 6 32.31 3.34 -59.27
C GLU A 6 31.45 2.25 -59.93
N LEU A 7 30.36 2.67 -60.60
CA LEU A 7 29.79 2.20 -61.91
C LEU A 7 28.32 2.73 -61.98
N SER A 8 28.00 3.80 -62.72
CA SER A 8 27.63 3.90 -64.15
C SER A 8 26.40 3.02 -64.54
N SER A 9 25.40 3.41 -65.33
CA SER A 9 25.39 4.28 -66.53
C SER A 9 23.95 4.59 -67.04
N GLU A 10 23.84 5.64 -67.88
CA GLU A 10 22.89 5.89 -69.00
C GLU A 10 21.37 6.13 -68.73
N LYS A 11 20.61 7.03 -69.38
CA LYS A 11 20.72 7.78 -70.66
C LYS A 11 19.68 8.93 -70.67
N GLU A 12 19.98 10.06 -71.33
CA GLU A 12 18.99 11.09 -71.74
C GLU A 12 18.23 10.69 -73.03
N PRO A 13 17.14 11.41 -73.41
CA PRO A 13 17.32 12.57 -74.31
C PRO A 13 16.41 13.80 -74.05
N VAL A 14 17.04 14.97 -74.08
CA VAL A 14 16.69 16.22 -74.81
C VAL A 14 15.22 16.51 -75.19
N GLY A 15 14.67 17.56 -74.56
CA GLY A 15 14.18 18.75 -75.28
C GLY A 15 12.67 18.99 -75.42
N LYS A 16 12.16 20.03 -74.74
CA LYS A 16 11.63 21.28 -75.37
C LYS A 16 11.11 22.27 -74.34
N ARG A 17 11.75 23.45 -74.32
CA ARG A 17 11.38 24.66 -73.58
C ARG A 17 10.09 25.28 -74.15
N LYS A 18 9.18 25.72 -73.27
CA LYS A 18 8.38 26.93 -73.49
C LYS A 18 8.28 27.73 -72.18
N SER A 19 9.01 28.84 -72.17
CA SER A 19 8.78 30.00 -71.31
C SER A 19 7.39 30.59 -71.59
N ILE A 20 6.72 31.17 -70.57
CA ILE A 20 6.16 32.54 -70.61
C ILE A 20 5.38 32.86 -69.30
N ARG A 21 5.91 33.89 -68.63
CA ARG A 21 5.28 34.95 -67.82
C ARG A 21 4.57 34.63 -66.48
N LYS A 22 5.35 34.93 -65.43
CA LYS A 22 4.92 35.44 -64.13
C LYS A 22 3.86 36.55 -64.29
N LYS A 23 2.70 36.41 -63.63
CA LYS A 23 1.80 37.52 -63.31
C LYS A 23 2.01 37.92 -61.84
N PRO A 24 2.14 39.22 -61.51
CA PRO A 24 2.28 39.69 -60.13
C PRO A 24 0.94 39.61 -59.37
N PRO A 25 0.98 39.54 -58.02
CA PRO A 25 -0.23 39.52 -57.20
C PRO A 25 -0.87 40.91 -57.09
N PRO A 26 -2.19 41.07 -57.18
CA PRO A 26 -2.84 42.28 -56.74
C PRO A 26 -2.85 42.34 -55.20
N LYS A 27 -2.13 43.32 -54.66
CA LYS A 27 -2.26 43.78 -53.28
C LYS A 27 -3.55 44.60 -53.17
N SER A 28 -4.50 44.20 -52.34
CA SER A 28 -5.44 45.15 -51.73
C SER A 28 -5.38 45.02 -50.21
N LYS A 29 -4.85 46.09 -49.60
CA LYS A 29 -5.02 46.41 -48.19
C LYS A 29 -6.45 46.92 -48.03
N GLY A 30 -7.24 46.25 -47.19
CA GLY A 30 -8.55 46.72 -46.75
C GLY A 30 -8.76 46.26 -45.33
N ASN A 31 -8.33 47.10 -44.39
CA ASN A 31 -8.29 46.85 -42.97
C ASN A 31 -9.56 47.44 -42.33
N LYS A 32 -10.21 46.69 -41.42
CA LYS A 32 -11.21 47.14 -40.41
C LYS A 32 -12.60 47.49 -41.01
N LYS A 33 -13.73 47.03 -40.48
CA LYS A 33 -14.13 46.83 -39.08
C LYS A 33 -15.09 45.64 -38.96
N SER A 34 -14.77 44.74 -38.03
CA SER A 34 -15.69 43.77 -37.45
C SER A 34 -16.76 44.52 -36.66
N VAL A 35 -17.97 44.60 -37.20
CA VAL A 35 -19.16 44.93 -36.42
C VAL A 35 -19.72 43.60 -35.94
N THR A 36 -19.49 43.31 -34.67
CA THR A 36 -20.19 42.26 -33.93
C THR A 36 -21.64 42.68 -33.75
N THR A 37 -22.51 42.27 -34.67
CA THR A 37 -23.94 42.13 -34.38
C THR A 37 -24.08 40.97 -33.42
N SER A 38 -24.25 41.28 -32.13
CA SER A 38 -24.70 40.38 -31.10
C SER A 38 -26.08 39.83 -31.50
N ILE A 39 -26.09 38.64 -32.09
CA ILE A 39 -27.31 37.83 -32.22
C ILE A 39 -27.61 37.32 -30.81
N SER A 40 -28.43 38.09 -30.10
CA SER A 40 -29.27 37.56 -29.04
C SER A 40 -30.26 36.63 -29.73
N SER A 41 -30.03 35.32 -29.63
CA SER A 41 -31.00 34.30 -30.00
C SER A 41 -31.28 33.50 -28.74
N SER A 42 -32.26 33.99 -27.99
CA SER A 42 -33.05 33.20 -27.07
C SER A 42 -33.75 32.09 -27.86
N GLU A 43 -33.28 30.86 -27.75
CA GLU A 43 -34.13 29.69 -27.94
C GLU A 43 -33.71 28.63 -26.92
N ASP A 44 -34.71 28.19 -26.15
CA ASP A 44 -34.68 26.98 -25.34
C ASP A 44 -34.27 25.81 -26.25
N LEU A 45 -33.00 25.44 -26.21
CA LEU A 45 -32.49 24.28 -26.92
C LEU A 45 -32.75 23.04 -26.06
N ASP A 46 -33.67 22.22 -26.54
CA ASP A 46 -33.94 20.86 -26.08
C ASP A 46 -32.68 20.16 -25.54
N GLU A 47 -32.81 19.65 -24.33
CA GLU A 47 -31.76 19.29 -23.38
C GLU A 47 -30.91 18.03 -23.73
N ASP A 48 -30.89 17.62 -25.01
CA ASP A 48 -30.22 16.39 -25.45
C ASP A 48 -29.44 16.54 -26.78
N TYR A 49 -28.51 17.51 -26.84
CA TYR A 49 -27.54 17.61 -27.96
C TYR A 49 -26.62 16.37 -28.07
N VAL A 50 -26.49 15.58 -27.01
CA VAL A 50 -25.60 14.41 -26.94
C VAL A 50 -26.40 13.17 -26.54
N PRO A 51 -26.36 12.08 -27.34
CA PRO A 51 -26.99 10.82 -27.00
C PRO A 51 -26.61 10.30 -25.61
N GLN A 52 -27.57 9.73 -24.86
CA GLN A 52 -27.36 9.29 -23.48
C GLN A 52 -26.20 8.30 -23.32
N ASN A 53 -26.01 7.41 -24.29
CA ASN A 53 -24.87 6.47 -24.30
C ASN A 53 -23.52 7.19 -24.41
N MET A 54 -23.47 8.34 -25.11
CA MET A 54 -22.26 9.15 -25.24
C MET A 54 -22.01 10.07 -24.04
N LYS A 55 -23.05 10.41 -23.26
CA LYS A 55 -22.92 11.17 -22.00
C LYS A 55 -22.18 10.40 -20.90
N ILE A 56 -22.31 9.07 -20.90
CA ILE A 56 -21.70 8.18 -19.88
C ILE A 56 -20.27 7.82 -20.27
N MET A 57 -19.95 7.80 -21.57
CA MET A 57 -18.63 7.48 -22.06
C MET A 57 -17.63 8.62 -21.84
N GLY A 58 -16.38 8.25 -21.63
CA GLY A 58 -15.29 9.20 -21.56
C GLY A 58 -14.99 9.87 -22.90
N ALA A 59 -14.34 11.04 -22.85
CA ALA A 59 -14.01 11.82 -24.04
C ALA A 59 -13.15 11.04 -25.05
N THR A 60 -12.24 10.18 -24.57
CA THR A 60 -11.42 9.30 -25.41
C THR A 60 -12.25 8.24 -26.11
N ALA A 61 -13.17 7.59 -25.39
CA ALA A 61 -14.06 6.57 -25.97
C ALA A 61 -15.02 7.17 -27.02
N VAL A 62 -15.55 8.37 -26.76
CA VAL A 62 -16.36 9.11 -27.73
C VAL A 62 -15.52 9.56 -28.94
N GLY A 63 -14.29 10.02 -28.69
CA GLY A 63 -13.34 10.45 -29.70
C GLY A 63 -12.98 9.33 -30.68
N THR A 64 -12.73 8.11 -30.21
CA THR A 64 -12.42 6.96 -31.07
C THR A 64 -13.60 6.59 -31.98
N ILE A 65 -14.83 6.56 -31.45
CA ILE A 65 -16.05 6.36 -32.26
C ILE A 65 -16.18 7.42 -33.36
N GLY A 66 -15.88 8.68 -33.03
CA GLY A 66 -15.86 9.78 -33.98
C GLY A 66 -14.82 9.59 -35.09
N ILE A 67 -13.60 9.18 -34.74
CA ILE A 67 -12.53 8.91 -35.71
C ILE A 67 -12.89 7.74 -36.62
N ASP A 68 -13.46 6.66 -36.09
CA ASP A 68 -13.87 5.50 -36.86
C ASP A 68 -14.98 5.84 -37.85
N SER A 69 -15.91 6.69 -37.44
CA SER A 69 -16.95 7.24 -38.32
C SER A 69 -16.34 8.05 -39.48
N VAL A 70 -15.37 8.92 -39.20
CA VAL A 70 -14.63 9.68 -40.24
C VAL A 70 -13.87 8.73 -41.18
N ARG A 71 -13.21 7.69 -40.65
CA ARG A 71 -12.51 6.67 -41.44
C ARG A 71 -13.46 5.87 -42.33
N TYR A 72 -14.65 5.54 -41.83
CA TYR A 72 -15.69 4.86 -42.60
C TYR A 72 -16.12 5.69 -43.81
N VAL A 73 -16.39 6.99 -43.60
CA VAL A 73 -16.75 7.93 -44.68
C VAL A 73 -15.61 8.07 -45.68
N GLU A 74 -14.36 8.18 -45.22
CA GLU A 74 -13.19 8.25 -46.10
C GLU A 74 -13.04 6.98 -46.95
N LYS A 75 -13.30 5.80 -46.38
CA LYS A 75 -13.31 4.51 -47.11
C LYS A 75 -14.40 4.48 -48.17
N LYS A 76 -15.60 5.01 -47.88
CA LYS A 76 -16.69 5.13 -48.86
C LYS A 76 -16.34 6.12 -49.96
N ARG A 77 -15.82 7.31 -49.64
CA ARG A 77 -15.35 8.32 -50.61
C ARG A 77 -14.37 7.70 -51.62
N ARG A 78 -13.38 6.93 -51.17
CA ARG A 78 -12.39 6.28 -52.05
C ARG A 78 -13.01 5.29 -53.03
N LYS A 79 -14.12 4.65 -52.65
CA LYS A 79 -14.83 3.65 -53.47
C LYS A 79 -15.87 4.28 -54.41
N SER A 80 -16.26 5.53 -54.17
CA SER A 80 -17.28 6.23 -54.95
C SER A 80 -16.71 6.78 -56.27
N ARG A 81 -17.16 6.24 -57.41
CA ARG A 81 -16.79 6.76 -58.75
C ARG A 81 -17.30 8.20 -58.99
N ASN A 82 -18.40 8.58 -58.33
CA ASN A 82 -19.06 9.88 -58.51
C ASN A 82 -18.40 11.02 -57.72
N LEU A 83 -17.52 10.71 -56.75
CA LEU A 83 -16.84 11.68 -55.91
C LEU A 83 -15.37 11.80 -56.32
N ASN A 84 -15.08 11.91 -57.62
CA ASN A 84 -13.70 11.95 -58.13
C ASN A 84 -13.20 13.39 -58.36
N GLY A 85 -11.87 13.54 -58.48
CA GLY A 85 -11.20 14.81 -58.79
C GLY A 85 -11.22 15.83 -57.64
N VAL A 86 -11.46 17.10 -57.98
CA VAL A 86 -11.32 18.26 -57.06
C VAL A 86 -12.25 18.15 -55.85
N VAL A 87 -13.49 17.68 -56.05
CA VAL A 87 -14.49 17.51 -54.98
C VAL A 87 -14.01 16.47 -53.97
N SER A 88 -13.48 15.35 -54.46
CA SER A 88 -12.88 14.29 -53.63
C SER A 88 -11.78 14.83 -52.73
N ASN A 89 -10.88 15.65 -53.31
CA ASN A 89 -9.78 16.24 -52.58
C ASN A 89 -10.27 17.21 -51.50
N ARG A 90 -11.28 18.03 -51.79
CA ARG A 90 -11.89 18.93 -50.80
C ARG A 90 -12.50 18.14 -49.64
N ILE A 91 -13.21 17.04 -49.93
CA ILE A 91 -13.77 16.16 -48.89
C ILE A 91 -12.65 15.54 -48.07
N ARG A 92 -11.62 14.98 -48.70
CA ARG A 92 -10.45 14.39 -48.01
C ARG A 92 -9.78 15.37 -47.05
N VAL A 93 -9.57 16.61 -47.48
CA VAL A 93 -8.97 17.66 -46.64
C VAL A 93 -9.86 17.98 -45.43
N ARG A 94 -11.19 18.06 -45.62
CA ARG A 94 -12.13 18.27 -44.51
C ARG A 94 -12.17 17.10 -43.54
N LEU A 95 -12.15 15.86 -44.03
CA LEU A 95 -12.10 14.65 -43.19
C LEU A 95 -10.81 14.61 -42.36
N LYS A 96 -9.65 14.92 -42.98
CA LYS A 96 -8.37 15.01 -42.26
C LYS A 96 -8.43 16.07 -41.15
N ARG A 97 -8.97 17.26 -41.45
CA ARG A 97 -9.15 18.33 -40.47
C ARG A 97 -10.09 17.92 -39.34
N ALA A 98 -11.17 17.19 -39.63
CA ALA A 98 -12.07 16.67 -38.60
C ALA A 98 -11.35 15.70 -37.66
N THR A 99 -10.54 14.78 -38.19
CA THR A 99 -9.70 13.89 -37.37
C THR A 99 -8.73 14.68 -36.47
N GLU A 100 -8.08 15.72 -37.00
CA GLU A 100 -7.17 16.59 -36.21
C GLU A 100 -7.91 17.31 -35.08
N VAL A 101 -9.11 17.83 -35.34
CA VAL A 101 -9.95 18.46 -34.32
C VAL A 101 -10.37 17.45 -33.24
N ILE A 102 -10.81 16.25 -33.63
CA ILE A 102 -11.21 15.20 -32.68
C ILE A 102 -10.02 14.80 -31.80
N ASN A 103 -8.85 14.53 -32.39
CA ASN A 103 -7.62 14.21 -31.65
C ASN A 103 -7.23 15.33 -30.67
N THR A 104 -7.34 16.59 -31.09
CA THR A 104 -7.01 17.74 -30.24
C THR A 104 -7.99 17.86 -29.07
N LEU A 105 -9.28 17.62 -29.31
CA LEU A 105 -10.30 17.63 -28.25
C LEU A 105 -10.10 16.48 -27.26
N MET A 106 -9.78 15.29 -27.78
CA MET A 106 -9.44 14.12 -26.99
C MET A 106 -8.22 14.39 -26.10
N TYR A 107 -7.13 14.91 -26.67
CA TYR A 107 -5.95 15.34 -25.92
C TYR A 107 -6.27 16.41 -24.86
N LYS A 108 -7.09 17.41 -25.20
CA LYS A 108 -7.50 18.44 -24.24
C LYS A 108 -8.35 17.89 -23.10
N ALA A 109 -9.18 16.88 -23.36
CA ALA A 109 -9.96 16.20 -22.34
C ALA A 109 -9.08 15.32 -21.45
N GLU A 110 -8.11 14.61 -22.03
CA GLU A 110 -7.12 13.82 -21.30
C GLU A 110 -6.21 14.71 -20.43
N ALA A 111 -5.70 15.80 -20.98
CA ALA A 111 -4.83 16.74 -20.26
C ALA A 111 -5.56 17.46 -19.11
N LYS A 112 -6.88 17.65 -19.21
CA LYS A 112 -7.71 18.20 -18.14
C LYS A 112 -8.25 17.11 -17.18
N GLY A 113 -7.95 15.85 -17.47
CA GLY A 113 -8.57 14.68 -16.86
C GLY A 113 -10.03 14.53 -17.30
N ASP A 114 -10.42 13.34 -17.74
CA ASP A 114 -11.82 13.06 -18.02
C ASP A 114 -12.63 13.21 -16.72
N PRO A 115 -13.54 14.20 -16.62
CA PRO A 115 -14.28 14.45 -15.40
C PRO A 115 -15.17 13.26 -15.02
N ALA A 116 -15.61 12.43 -15.97
CA ALA A 116 -16.36 11.22 -15.67
C ALA A 116 -15.48 10.17 -14.98
N GLN A 117 -14.29 9.93 -15.51
CA GLN A 117 -13.31 9.01 -14.94
C GLN A 117 -12.82 9.48 -13.56
N LEU A 118 -12.49 10.78 -13.42
CA LEU A 118 -12.09 11.37 -12.15
C LEU A 118 -13.17 11.24 -11.07
N ARG A 119 -14.45 11.46 -11.42
CA ARG A 119 -15.57 11.23 -10.48
C ARG A 119 -15.67 9.77 -10.05
N SER A 120 -15.45 8.83 -10.96
CA SER A 120 -15.46 7.40 -10.64
C SER A 120 -14.31 7.03 -9.68
N ILE A 121 -13.09 7.50 -9.98
CA ILE A 121 -11.91 7.27 -9.14
C ILE A 121 -12.08 7.91 -7.76
N ASN A 122 -12.60 9.15 -7.69
CA ASN A 122 -12.85 9.80 -6.41
C ASN A 122 -13.85 9.02 -5.55
N ARG A 123 -14.93 8.50 -6.14
CA ARG A 123 -15.89 7.65 -5.40
C ARG A 123 -15.23 6.37 -4.89
N GLU A 124 -14.43 5.72 -5.70
CA GLU A 124 -13.69 4.51 -5.30
C GLU A 124 -12.72 4.82 -4.14
N LEU A 125 -11.96 5.91 -4.25
CA LEU A 125 -11.06 6.35 -3.19
C LEU A 125 -11.82 6.73 -1.91
N GLU A 126 -12.97 7.38 -2.00
CA GLU A 126 -13.84 7.66 -0.85
C GLU A 126 -14.29 6.38 -0.14
N ILE A 127 -14.66 5.34 -0.90
CA ILE A 127 -15.03 4.03 -0.34
C ILE A 127 -13.83 3.42 0.40
N GLN A 128 -12.63 3.44 -0.20
CA GLN A 128 -11.42 2.91 0.41
C GLN A 128 -11.02 3.67 1.68
N VAL A 129 -11.08 5.01 1.66
CA VAL A 129 -10.83 5.84 2.84
C VAL A 129 -11.81 5.51 3.96
N ASN A 130 -13.10 5.37 3.64
CA ASN A 130 -14.11 5.02 4.63
C ASN A 130 -13.90 3.61 5.19
N LYS A 131 -13.44 2.66 4.37
CA LYS A 131 -13.06 1.33 4.85
C LYS A 131 -11.90 1.41 5.83
N LEU A 132 -10.80 2.06 5.44
CA LEU A 132 -9.61 2.20 6.28
C LEU A 132 -9.90 2.93 7.61
N LYS A 133 -10.79 3.93 7.60
CA LYS A 133 -11.23 4.58 8.84
C LYS A 133 -11.93 3.62 9.80
N ARG A 134 -12.81 2.76 9.29
CA ARG A 134 -13.49 1.75 10.14
C ARG A 134 -12.49 0.73 10.69
N ASP A 135 -11.52 0.32 9.87
CA ASP A 135 -10.49 -0.63 10.29
C ASP A 135 -9.58 -0.01 11.38
N ASP A 136 -9.19 1.27 11.25
CA ASP A 136 -8.42 2.00 12.28
C ASP A 136 -9.20 2.13 13.61
N GLU A 137 -10.50 2.44 13.54
CA GLU A 137 -11.36 2.50 14.72
C GLU A 137 -11.48 1.15 15.44
N LEU A 138 -11.52 0.06 14.68
CA LEU A 138 -11.57 -1.30 15.23
C LEU A 138 -10.25 -1.64 15.92
N MET A 139 -9.12 -1.45 15.23
CA MET A 139 -7.80 -1.68 15.82
C MET A 139 -7.58 -0.84 17.08
N ARG A 140 -8.04 0.42 17.10
CA ARG A 140 -7.93 1.29 18.27
C ARG A 140 -8.67 0.69 19.47
N LYS A 141 -9.90 0.19 19.26
CA LYS A 141 -10.68 -0.48 20.31
C LYS A 141 -9.99 -1.75 20.82
N GLU A 142 -9.39 -2.54 19.93
CA GLU A 142 -8.62 -3.72 20.33
C GLU A 142 -7.39 -3.35 21.16
N MET A 143 -6.65 -2.31 20.76
CA MET A 143 -5.52 -1.81 21.54
C MET A 143 -5.93 -1.28 22.92
N ASP A 144 -7.05 -0.57 23.01
CA ASP A 144 -7.59 -0.08 24.28
C ASP A 144 -8.00 -1.26 25.19
N GLY A 145 -8.61 -2.29 24.63
CA GLY A 145 -8.92 -3.54 25.35
C GLY A 145 -7.68 -4.27 25.86
N MET A 146 -6.64 -4.39 25.04
CA MET A 146 -5.36 -4.97 25.45
C MET A 146 -4.67 -4.15 26.54
N ARG A 147 -4.74 -2.81 26.45
CA ARG A 147 -4.18 -1.92 27.48
C ARG A 147 -4.88 -2.13 28.82
N ALA A 148 -6.21 -2.19 28.82
CA ALA A 148 -7.00 -2.46 30.02
C ALA A 148 -6.65 -3.83 30.65
N LEU A 149 -6.45 -4.86 29.82
CA LEU A 149 -6.01 -6.19 30.29
C LEU A 149 -4.62 -6.12 30.95
N ILE A 150 -3.67 -5.42 30.34
CA ILE A 150 -2.31 -5.23 30.88
C ILE A 150 -2.36 -4.48 32.22
N GLU A 151 -3.19 -3.44 32.34
CA GLU A 151 -3.39 -2.73 33.60
C GLU A 151 -3.98 -3.63 34.68
N GLY A 152 -4.95 -4.49 34.33
CA GLY A 152 -5.48 -5.53 35.20
C GLY A 152 -4.41 -6.48 35.73
N PHE A 153 -3.58 -7.04 34.83
CA PHE A 153 -2.48 -7.91 35.23
C PHE A 153 -1.42 -7.21 36.08
N ARG A 154 -1.09 -5.95 35.79
CA ARG A 154 -0.16 -5.18 36.62
C ARG A 154 -0.66 -5.01 38.05
N LYS A 155 -1.97 -4.76 38.21
CA LYS A 155 -2.59 -4.66 39.53
C LYS A 155 -2.54 -5.99 40.27
N GLU A 156 -2.91 -7.09 39.61
CA GLU A 156 -2.86 -8.43 40.21
C GLU A 156 -1.45 -8.83 40.65
N ILE A 157 -0.43 -8.55 39.83
CA ILE A 157 0.98 -8.76 40.19
C ILE A 157 1.36 -7.95 41.43
N SER A 158 0.90 -6.70 41.54
CA SER A 158 1.13 -5.86 42.72
C SER A 158 0.49 -6.46 43.97
N ASP A 159 -0.80 -6.84 43.88
CA ASP A 159 -1.55 -7.42 44.99
C ASP A 159 -0.91 -8.75 45.46
N LEU A 160 -0.44 -9.58 44.54
CA LEU A 160 0.28 -10.82 44.85
C LEU A 160 1.63 -10.55 45.51
N LYS A 161 2.36 -9.53 45.05
CA LYS A 161 3.62 -9.12 45.66
C LYS A 161 3.42 -8.65 47.09
N ASP A 162 2.37 -7.88 47.37
CA ASP A 162 2.04 -7.43 48.72
C ASP A 162 1.66 -8.60 49.63
N LYS A 163 0.85 -9.55 49.13
CA LYS A 163 0.54 -10.79 49.87
C LYS A 163 1.79 -11.62 50.17
N LEU A 164 2.72 -11.73 49.23
CA LEU A 164 3.98 -12.44 49.42
C LEU A 164 4.82 -11.78 50.51
N ASN A 165 4.96 -10.46 50.49
CA ASN A 165 5.69 -9.71 51.51
C ASN A 165 5.09 -9.92 52.92
N HIS A 166 3.77 -9.89 53.04
CA HIS A 166 3.09 -10.18 54.32
C HIS A 166 3.36 -11.60 54.81
N ALA A 167 3.27 -12.60 53.92
CA ALA A 167 3.55 -13.99 54.27
C ALA A 167 5.02 -14.20 54.70
N GLU A 168 5.97 -13.52 54.05
CA GLU A 168 7.38 -13.54 54.44
C GLU A 168 7.61 -12.88 55.81
N GLU A 169 6.95 -11.76 56.09
CA GLU A 169 7.03 -11.08 57.39
C GLU A 169 6.45 -11.94 58.51
N ASP A 170 5.32 -12.59 58.28
CA ASP A 170 4.71 -13.51 59.24
C ASP A 170 5.60 -14.72 59.50
N LYS A 171 6.18 -15.32 58.45
CA LYS A 171 7.18 -16.40 58.58
C LYS A 171 8.38 -15.94 59.41
N ARG A 172 8.88 -14.72 59.18
CA ARG A 172 9.97 -14.15 59.95
C ARG A 172 9.61 -13.98 61.43
N LYS A 173 8.43 -13.42 61.74
CA LYS A 173 7.93 -13.28 63.11
C LYS A 173 7.80 -14.63 63.82
N VAL A 174 7.31 -15.67 63.13
CA VAL A 174 7.24 -17.03 63.67
C VAL A 174 8.63 -17.58 63.96
N SER A 175 9.58 -17.43 63.03
CA SER A 175 10.96 -17.86 63.22
C SER A 175 11.63 -17.15 64.40
N GLU A 176 11.46 -15.84 64.55
CA GLU A 176 12.02 -15.05 65.65
C GLU A 176 11.43 -15.48 67.01
N ARG A 177 10.12 -15.76 67.06
CA ARG A 177 9.46 -16.32 68.25
C ARG A 177 10.01 -17.70 68.59
N GLN A 178 10.15 -18.57 67.59
CA GLN A 178 10.67 -19.93 67.77
C GLN A 178 12.12 -19.92 68.28
N SER A 179 12.99 -19.10 67.70
CA SER A 179 14.36 -18.92 68.18
C SER A 179 14.37 -18.40 69.62
N SER A 180 13.55 -17.40 69.95
CA SER A 180 13.45 -16.86 71.32
C SER A 180 12.99 -17.91 72.35
N ILE A 181 12.07 -18.79 71.98
CA ILE A 181 11.63 -19.90 72.82
C ILE A 181 12.78 -20.91 73.03
N GLN A 182 13.49 -21.28 71.97
CA GLN A 182 14.65 -22.18 72.07
C GLN A 182 15.72 -21.62 73.01
N TYR A 183 16.12 -20.35 72.85
CA TYR A 183 17.09 -19.70 73.73
C TYR A 183 16.64 -19.70 75.21
N LYS A 184 15.36 -19.43 75.48
CA LYS A 184 14.82 -19.49 76.85
C LYS A 184 14.79 -20.92 77.39
N SER A 185 14.43 -21.90 76.57
CA SER A 185 14.42 -23.32 76.94
C SER A 185 15.82 -23.83 77.27
N SER A 186 16.84 -23.48 76.48
CA SER A 186 18.24 -23.81 76.75
C SER A 186 18.78 -23.12 78.01
N ARG A 187 18.31 -21.91 78.32
CA ARG A 187 18.71 -21.21 79.56
C ARG A 187 18.08 -21.85 80.80
N VAL A 188 16.85 -22.34 80.71
CA VAL A 188 16.19 -23.06 81.81
C VAL A 188 16.83 -24.44 82.02
N SER A 189 17.22 -25.15 80.96
CA SER A 189 17.89 -26.46 81.09
C SER A 189 19.24 -26.38 81.79
N HIS A 190 20.04 -25.33 81.52
CA HIS A 190 21.31 -25.11 82.23
C HIS A 190 21.13 -24.78 83.72
N VAL A 191 20.00 -24.20 84.14
CA VAL A 191 19.72 -23.94 85.56
C VAL A 191 19.21 -25.20 86.27
N THR A 192 18.57 -26.13 85.55
CA THR A 192 18.15 -27.42 86.12
C THR A 192 19.27 -28.47 86.19
N ASP A 193 20.31 -28.38 85.38
CA ASP A 193 21.46 -29.30 85.44
C ASP A 193 22.43 -28.99 86.59
N GLU A 194 22.49 -27.74 87.08
CA GLU A 194 23.26 -27.38 88.29
C GLU A 194 22.65 -27.95 89.59
N ASN A 195 21.45 -28.55 89.55
CA ASN A 195 20.79 -29.18 90.70
C ASN A 195 20.81 -30.73 90.66
N ARG A 196 21.60 -31.35 89.78
CA ARG A 196 21.74 -32.82 89.69
C ARG A 196 23.21 -33.25 89.62
N LEU A 197 23.99 -32.89 90.63
CA LEU A 197 25.20 -33.64 90.97
C LEU A 197 24.92 -34.45 92.24
N ASN A 198 24.57 -35.72 92.04
CA ASN A 198 24.89 -36.87 92.90
C ASN A 198 24.09 -38.08 92.38
N GLU A 199 24.74 -38.93 91.57
CA GLU A 199 25.00 -40.34 91.92
C GLU A 199 25.66 -41.06 90.73
N ASP A 200 26.77 -41.73 91.05
CA ASP A 200 27.58 -42.57 90.18
C ASP A 200 26.93 -43.93 89.89
N ILE A 201 27.24 -44.55 88.73
CA ILE A 201 27.88 -45.87 88.52
C ILE A 201 27.54 -46.47 87.13
N PRO A 202 28.44 -47.25 86.50
CA PRO A 202 28.59 -47.39 85.05
C PRO A 202 28.34 -48.80 84.48
N THR A 203 28.12 -48.91 83.16
CA THR A 203 28.57 -49.96 82.20
C THR A 203 27.87 -49.64 80.87
N GLY A 204 28.50 -49.60 79.69
CA GLY A 204 29.35 -50.59 79.07
C GLY A 204 28.68 -51.04 77.76
N VAL A 205 29.49 -51.21 76.71
CA VAL A 205 29.21 -51.85 75.40
C VAL A 205 29.11 -50.90 74.20
N GLU A 206 30.20 -50.94 73.42
CA GLU A 206 30.31 -50.52 72.03
C GLU A 206 29.25 -51.16 71.13
N GLY A 207 28.64 -50.33 70.29
CA GLY A 207 27.84 -50.78 69.15
C GLY A 207 27.88 -49.71 68.08
N ARG A 208 28.89 -49.78 67.21
CA ARG A 208 28.99 -48.97 65.99
C ARG A 208 27.72 -49.12 65.17
N MET A 209 27.02 -48.01 64.94
CA MET A 209 26.14 -47.86 63.77
C MET A 209 26.74 -46.77 62.89
N ASP A 210 27.52 -47.21 61.90
CA ASP A 210 27.79 -46.44 60.71
C ASP A 210 26.52 -46.44 59.85
N LEU A 211 26.07 -45.26 59.40
CA LEU A 211 25.32 -44.95 58.15
C LEU A 211 24.70 -43.54 58.25
N PRO A 212 24.41 -42.85 57.13
CA PRO A 212 25.33 -42.41 56.09
C PRO A 212 25.28 -40.87 55.92
N ARG A 213 26.44 -40.27 55.62
CA ARG A 213 26.48 -38.94 54.98
C ARG A 213 26.07 -39.11 53.52
N ASP A 214 24.82 -38.78 53.20
CA ASP A 214 24.38 -38.56 51.82
C ASP A 214 23.41 -37.38 51.82
N CYS A 215 23.96 -36.17 51.92
CA CYS A 215 23.29 -34.96 51.47
C CYS A 215 23.24 -35.01 49.94
N ARG A 216 22.33 -35.81 49.39
CA ARG A 216 21.97 -35.71 47.98
C ARG A 216 21.21 -34.41 47.79
N LEU A 217 21.92 -33.44 47.24
CA LEU A 217 21.41 -32.38 46.40
C LEU A 217 20.34 -32.99 45.49
N MET A 218 19.07 -32.66 45.73
CA MET A 218 18.00 -32.98 44.79
C MET A 218 18.18 -32.04 43.60
N ASP A 219 18.86 -32.51 42.56
CA ASP A 219 18.74 -31.94 41.23
C ASP A 219 17.29 -32.10 40.79
N LEU A 220 16.53 -31.02 40.87
CA LEU A 220 15.22 -30.91 40.23
C LEU A 220 15.40 -31.03 38.71
N PRO A 221 14.61 -31.85 38.00
CA PRO A 221 14.66 -31.91 36.56
C PRO A 221 14.15 -30.59 35.99
N GLY A 222 15.08 -29.77 35.50
CA GLY A 222 14.82 -28.63 34.63
C GLY A 222 14.32 -29.11 33.27
N ASN A 223 13.08 -29.61 33.20
CA ASN A 223 12.35 -29.67 31.95
C ASN A 223 11.82 -28.26 31.64
N LEU A 224 12.73 -27.39 31.18
CA LEU A 224 12.35 -26.25 30.37
C LEU A 224 12.61 -26.63 28.91
N ILE A 225 11.57 -27.14 28.27
CA ILE A 225 11.46 -27.19 26.81
C ILE A 225 11.55 -25.73 26.35
N VAL A 226 12.75 -25.29 26.01
CA VAL A 226 12.98 -24.07 25.24
C VAL A 226 12.61 -24.41 23.79
N ALA A 227 11.32 -24.34 23.49
CA ALA A 227 10.85 -24.18 22.12
C ALA A 227 11.15 -22.73 21.70
N LYS A 228 12.41 -22.48 21.32
CA LYS A 228 12.78 -21.28 20.56
C LYS A 228 12.65 -21.59 19.08
N ASN A 229 11.56 -21.05 18.52
CA ASN A 229 11.53 -20.36 17.24
C ASN A 229 12.00 -21.17 16.02
N HIS A 230 11.06 -21.92 15.45
CA HIS A 230 11.00 -22.03 14.00
C HIS A 230 10.64 -20.64 13.45
N ILE A 231 11.65 -19.87 13.05
CA ILE A 231 11.45 -18.73 12.16
C ILE A 231 10.95 -19.33 10.86
N GLY A 232 9.64 -19.22 10.63
CA GLY A 232 9.05 -19.39 9.32
C GLY A 232 9.73 -18.44 8.35
N SER A 233 10.71 -18.96 7.62
CA SER A 233 11.17 -18.41 6.36
C SER A 233 10.02 -18.56 5.35
N HIS A 234 9.02 -17.68 5.45
CA HIS A 234 8.20 -17.36 4.29
C HIS A 234 9.11 -16.59 3.33
N ARG A 235 9.72 -17.33 2.40
CA ARG A 235 10.07 -16.80 1.10
C ARG A 235 8.78 -16.20 0.53
N SER A 236 8.74 -14.88 0.55
CA SER A 236 7.95 -14.10 -0.40
C SER A 236 8.31 -14.55 -1.81
N ASP A 237 7.31 -15.02 -2.54
CA ASP A 237 7.33 -15.08 -3.99
C ASP A 237 7.71 -13.70 -4.56
N PRO A 238 8.73 -13.60 -5.44
CA PRO A 238 8.87 -12.47 -6.32
C PRO A 238 8.09 -12.77 -7.61
N MET A 239 6.78 -12.56 -7.60
CA MET A 239 5.99 -12.35 -8.83
C MET A 239 5.95 -10.85 -9.14
N VAL A 240 7.12 -10.26 -9.40
CA VAL A 240 7.26 -8.99 -10.12
C VAL A 240 8.55 -9.05 -10.96
N GLU A 241 8.51 -9.86 -12.01
CA GLU A 241 9.24 -9.51 -13.24
C GLU A 241 8.20 -9.19 -14.30
N GLU A 242 7.97 -7.90 -14.52
CA GLU A 242 7.78 -7.42 -15.88
C GLU A 242 8.00 -5.90 -15.96
N LEU A 243 8.60 -5.49 -17.09
CA LEU A 243 8.66 -4.13 -17.65
C LEU A 243 9.85 -3.23 -17.23
N LYS A 244 11.04 -3.65 -17.64
CA LYS A 244 12.02 -2.73 -18.26
C LYS A 244 12.42 -3.22 -19.64
N SER A 245 11.62 -2.86 -20.64
CA SER A 245 12.05 -2.59 -22.01
C SER A 245 10.88 -2.01 -22.79
N LEU A 246 10.85 -0.68 -22.87
CA LEU A 246 10.40 0.13 -24.01
C LEU A 246 10.90 1.56 -23.80
#